data_AF-E3BQN4-F1
#
_entry.id   AF-E3BQN4-F1
#
_cell.length_a   1.000
_cell.length_b   1.000
_cell.length_c   1.000
_cell.angle_alpha   90.00
_cell.angle_beta   90.00
_cell.angle_gamma   90.00
#
_symmetry.space_group_name_H-M   'P 1'
#
loop_
_entity.id
_entity.type
_entity.pdbx_description
1 polymer ?
#
loop_
_entity_poly.entity_id
_entity_poly.type
_entity_poly.pdbx_seq_one_letter_code
_entity_poly.pdbx_strand_id
1 'polypeptide(L)'
;MISDYQKYLDSELPTYWQQIKTSWKSAGNSKYMYLEFTKGHPFLRYVEMYVNDNISARKVVSPTAEDARMRYALEMKNNPSNGEMKVARMTRRLREGKGDVKPPESANISIRTLKVIYNKDLLLTYKKFLRKNHLLGEDSSSKIGSTNFQSKFLHDTEYKDFCAPVLHRANGELMLFHGTSPYIGDLIAGGGFKPEMGKKDPKTGRYGMLGQGAYFSDNFSKIMTYSTCPQCGDYRCFCRDIDGRKFSKTALISRVCMGKSKMFPHLIHAVNPLTSTRNQFRQVSSENAPYHSVISRGTNNHLWNISSGNNEFMITGASQAYPEIMFDYVIGEDNTSDSTFFINLIKNALSNYESAWKMKPSHQSMNALRNLKHIVNSRDSEKLINAVNYYMSIRVQNTTFAGTYGSPLKPESHLYKSLQKALIESGAYQDY
;
A
#
# COMPACT_ATOMS: atom_id res chain seq x y z
N MET A 1 -15.13 17.28 -12.28
CA MET A 1 -15.68 16.53 -13.43
C MET A 1 -15.21 17.20 -14.70
N ILE A 2 -14.94 16.42 -15.75
CA ILE A 2 -14.55 16.96 -17.05
C ILE A 2 -15.76 17.70 -17.64
N SER A 3 -15.58 18.99 -17.91
CA SER A 3 -16.68 19.88 -18.34
C SER A 3 -17.11 19.65 -19.79
N ASP A 4 -16.15 19.35 -20.67
CA ASP A 4 -16.39 18.97 -22.07
C ASP A 4 -15.77 17.59 -22.32
N TYR A 5 -16.59 16.56 -22.11
CA TYR A 5 -16.12 15.19 -22.20
C TYR A 5 -15.79 14.75 -23.63
N GLN A 6 -16.54 15.26 -24.61
CA GLN A 6 -16.29 14.95 -26.02
C GLN A 6 -14.93 15.51 -26.46
N LYS A 7 -14.63 16.77 -26.11
CA LYS A 7 -13.31 17.36 -26.35
C LYS A 7 -12.18 16.59 -25.67
N TYR A 8 -12.40 16.07 -24.46
CA TYR A 8 -11.42 15.21 -23.80
C TYR A 8 -11.18 13.88 -24.54
N LEU A 9 -12.24 13.25 -25.07
CA LEU A 9 -12.11 12.04 -25.87
C LEU A 9 -11.30 12.32 -27.15
N ASP A 10 -11.53 13.47 -27.78
CA ASP A 10 -10.91 13.86 -29.05
C ASP A 10 -9.53 14.49 -28.91
N SER A 11 -9.14 14.92 -27.71
CA SER A 11 -7.77 15.36 -27.45
C SER A 11 -6.78 14.19 -27.57
N GLU A 12 -5.50 14.47 -27.81
CA GLU A 12 -4.47 13.45 -27.61
C GLU A 12 -4.13 13.31 -26.13
N LEU A 13 -4.04 14.43 -25.41
CA LEU A 13 -3.53 14.50 -24.03
C LEU A 13 -4.55 15.10 -23.05
N PRO A 14 -4.50 14.74 -21.75
CA PRO A 14 -5.26 15.43 -20.71
C PRO A 14 -4.89 16.92 -20.59
N THR A 15 -5.86 17.76 -20.21
CA THR A 15 -5.70 19.22 -20.17
C THR A 15 -4.58 19.71 -19.24
N TYR A 16 -4.47 19.16 -18.02
CA TYR A 16 -3.47 19.61 -17.06
C TYR A 16 -2.03 19.27 -17.45
N TRP A 17 -1.81 18.39 -18.44
CA TRP A 17 -0.45 18.07 -18.91
C TRP A 17 0.24 19.29 -19.53
N GLN A 18 -0.54 20.21 -20.10
CA GLN A 18 -0.03 21.48 -20.62
C GLN A 18 0.28 22.49 -19.50
N GLN A 19 -0.28 22.28 -18.30
CA GLN A 19 -0.10 23.16 -17.13
C GLN A 19 1.17 22.81 -16.34
N ILE A 20 1.60 21.55 -16.39
CA ILE A 20 2.81 21.05 -15.73
C ILE A 20 4.05 21.32 -16.60
N LYS A 21 4.67 22.50 -16.41
CA LYS A 21 5.83 22.97 -17.19
C LYS A 21 7.11 22.15 -16.90
N THR A 22 7.28 21.03 -17.58
CA THR A 22 8.54 20.24 -17.59
C THR A 22 8.73 19.51 -18.92
N SER A 23 9.88 18.84 -19.09
CA SER A 23 10.24 18.13 -20.33
C SER A 23 10.00 16.62 -20.23
N TRP A 24 9.48 16.03 -21.31
CA TRP A 24 9.30 14.58 -21.42
C TRP A 24 10.63 13.85 -21.41
N LYS A 25 10.70 12.77 -20.61
CA LYS A 25 11.81 11.82 -20.56
C LYS A 25 11.36 10.47 -21.11
N SER A 26 12.29 9.70 -21.67
CA SER A 26 12.08 8.28 -22.00
C SER A 26 12.85 7.41 -21.00
N ALA A 27 12.26 6.31 -20.52
CA ALA A 27 12.98 5.33 -19.70
C ALA A 27 13.75 4.36 -20.62
N GLY A 28 14.73 4.86 -21.38
CA GLY A 28 15.55 4.04 -22.28
C GLY A 28 14.70 3.23 -23.27
N ASN A 29 14.76 1.89 -23.20
CA ASN A 29 13.94 0.96 -24.00
C ASN A 29 12.46 0.84 -23.52
N SER A 30 11.95 1.77 -22.71
CA SER A 30 10.59 1.72 -22.18
C SER A 30 9.54 2.00 -23.26
N LYS A 31 8.38 1.34 -23.14
CA LYS A 31 7.21 1.56 -24.00
C LYS A 31 6.41 2.82 -23.64
N TYR A 32 6.91 3.64 -22.73
CA TYR A 32 6.24 4.85 -22.24
C TYR A 32 7.25 5.98 -22.01
N MET A 33 6.79 7.22 -22.20
CA MET A 33 7.48 8.44 -21.81
C MET A 33 6.92 8.94 -20.49
N TYR A 34 7.67 9.76 -19.76
CA TYR A 34 7.19 10.34 -18.52
C TYR A 34 7.73 11.74 -18.25
N LEU A 35 6.93 12.54 -17.55
CA LEU A 35 7.40 13.76 -16.89
C LEU A 35 7.78 13.39 -15.47
N GLU A 36 8.97 13.76 -15.00
CA GLU A 36 9.44 13.44 -13.66
C GLU A 36 9.55 14.69 -12.79
N PHE A 37 9.04 14.58 -11.58
CA PHE A 37 9.03 15.64 -10.58
C PHE A 37 9.66 15.13 -9.30
N THR A 38 10.51 15.96 -8.71
CA THR A 38 11.14 15.72 -7.41
C THR A 38 10.68 16.75 -6.39
N LYS A 39 11.10 16.56 -5.14
CA LYS A 39 10.79 17.45 -4.01
C LYS A 39 10.97 18.92 -4.40
N GLY A 40 9.95 19.74 -4.12
CA GLY A 40 9.93 21.18 -4.40
C GLY A 40 9.06 21.58 -5.60
N HIS A 41 8.77 20.68 -6.55
CA HIS A 41 7.90 21.01 -7.68
C HIS A 41 6.45 21.27 -7.23
N PRO A 42 5.76 22.33 -7.71
CA PRO A 42 4.38 22.64 -7.30
C PRO A 42 3.39 21.49 -7.52
N PHE A 43 3.44 20.85 -8.70
CA PHE A 43 2.55 19.72 -9.01
C PHE A 43 2.76 18.51 -8.08
N LEU A 44 4.01 18.21 -7.69
CA LEU A 44 4.27 17.13 -6.74
C LEU A 44 3.69 17.45 -5.37
N ARG A 45 3.87 18.69 -4.89
CA ARG A 45 3.28 19.15 -3.62
C ARG A 45 1.75 19.06 -3.65
N TYR A 46 1.14 19.43 -4.76
CA TYR A 46 -0.30 19.33 -4.95
C TYR A 46 -0.79 17.87 -4.91
N VAL A 47 -0.10 16.94 -5.58
CA VAL A 47 -0.44 15.51 -5.53
C VAL A 47 -0.24 14.94 -4.11
N GLU A 48 0.81 15.35 -3.41
CA GLU A 48 1.05 14.95 -2.02
C GLU A 48 -0.07 15.44 -1.09
N MET A 49 -0.51 16.69 -1.25
CA MET A 49 -1.67 17.24 -0.53
C MET A 49 -2.93 16.45 -0.83
N TYR A 50 -3.20 16.16 -2.11
CA TYR A 50 -4.33 15.32 -2.53
C TYR A 50 -4.31 13.96 -1.84
N VAL A 51 -3.17 13.26 -1.86
CA VAL A 51 -3.04 11.94 -1.21
C VAL A 51 -3.25 12.05 0.30
N ASN A 52 -2.58 13.00 0.97
CA ASN A 52 -2.65 13.16 2.43
C ASN A 52 -4.04 13.63 2.92
N ASP A 53 -4.75 14.43 2.14
CA ASP A 53 -6.13 14.81 2.46
C ASP A 53 -7.09 13.63 2.35
N ASN A 54 -6.93 12.76 1.34
CA ASN A 54 -7.70 11.51 1.27
C ASN A 54 -7.43 10.63 2.50
N ILE A 55 -6.16 10.54 2.93
CA ILE A 55 -5.80 9.78 4.14
C ILE A 55 -6.46 10.37 5.39
N SER A 56 -6.37 11.69 5.54
CA SER A 56 -6.89 12.41 6.71
C SER A 56 -8.42 12.39 6.77
N ALA A 57 -9.10 12.41 5.62
CA ALA A 57 -10.56 12.34 5.54
C ALA A 57 -11.10 10.99 6.05
N ARG A 58 -10.36 9.89 5.82
CA ARG A 58 -10.72 8.57 6.33
C ARG A 58 -9.49 7.74 6.63
N LYS A 59 -9.01 7.87 7.86
CA LYS A 59 -7.98 7.00 8.39
C LYS A 59 -8.51 5.57 8.48
N VAL A 60 -7.75 4.60 8.00
CA VAL A 60 -8.12 3.18 8.05
C VAL A 60 -7.15 2.44 8.94
N VAL A 61 -7.72 1.71 9.89
CA VAL A 61 -7.05 0.63 10.61
C VAL A 61 -7.55 -0.68 9.98
N SER A 62 -6.64 -1.55 9.54
CA SER A 62 -7.03 -2.86 9.02
C SER A 62 -7.72 -3.71 10.08
N PRO A 63 -8.62 -4.63 9.70
CA PRO A 63 -9.15 -5.61 10.65
C PRO A 63 -8.03 -6.41 11.30
N THR A 64 -8.11 -6.62 12.61
CA THR A 64 -7.14 -7.44 13.36
C THR A 64 -7.08 -8.85 12.78
N ALA A 65 -5.86 -9.33 12.56
CA ALA A 65 -5.55 -10.66 12.04
C ALA A 65 -6.22 -10.99 10.70
N GLU A 66 -6.34 -10.01 9.80
CA GLU A 66 -6.89 -10.23 8.46
C GLU A 66 -6.23 -11.44 7.75
N ASP A 67 -7.04 -12.39 7.31
CA ASP A 67 -6.57 -13.68 6.80
C ASP A 67 -5.51 -13.57 5.69
N ALA A 68 -5.69 -12.62 4.76
CA ALA A 68 -4.77 -12.43 3.65
C ALA A 68 -3.38 -11.97 4.14
N ARG A 69 -3.34 -11.06 5.12
CA ARG A 69 -2.11 -10.58 5.76
C ARG A 69 -1.45 -11.69 6.59
N MET A 70 -2.22 -12.46 7.35
CA MET A 70 -1.69 -13.58 8.13
C MET A 70 -1.12 -14.67 7.22
N ARG A 71 -1.78 -14.96 6.09
CA ARG A 71 -1.28 -15.90 5.08
C ARG A 71 0.02 -15.42 4.43
N TYR A 72 0.08 -14.16 3.99
CA TYR A 72 1.31 -13.58 3.46
C TYR A 72 2.46 -13.66 4.48
N ALA A 73 2.19 -13.35 5.74
CA ALA A 73 3.18 -13.49 6.80
C ALA A 73 3.65 -14.95 6.98
N LEU A 74 2.73 -15.92 6.93
CA LEU A 74 3.10 -17.33 7.01
C LEU A 74 3.94 -17.79 5.81
N GLU A 75 3.57 -17.38 4.60
CA GLU A 75 4.30 -17.69 3.37
C GLU A 75 5.72 -17.10 3.41
N MET A 76 5.84 -15.81 3.72
CA MET A 76 7.13 -15.13 3.78
C MET A 76 8.01 -15.65 4.92
N LYS A 77 7.42 -16.07 6.04
CA LYS A 77 8.17 -16.73 7.12
C LYS A 77 8.77 -18.08 6.67
N ASN A 78 8.01 -18.86 5.90
CA ASN A 78 8.41 -20.22 5.52
C ASN A 78 9.22 -20.28 4.21
N ASN A 79 9.39 -19.15 3.51
CA ASN A 79 10.17 -19.09 2.29
C ASN A 79 11.68 -19.12 2.61
N PRO A 80 12.43 -20.15 2.17
CA PRO A 80 13.85 -20.32 2.50
C PRO A 80 14.75 -19.24 1.87
N SER A 81 14.31 -18.57 0.81
CA SER A 81 15.05 -17.48 0.17
C SER A 81 14.94 -16.16 0.93
N ASN A 82 14.09 -16.07 1.96
CA ASN A 82 13.93 -14.85 2.72
C ASN A 82 14.99 -14.75 3.82
N GLY A 83 15.66 -13.60 3.87
CA GLY A 83 16.58 -13.27 4.96
C GLY A 83 15.90 -13.27 6.32
N GLU A 84 16.68 -13.54 7.35
CA GLU A 84 16.19 -13.78 8.71
C GLU A 84 15.43 -12.59 9.32
N MET A 85 15.77 -11.35 8.94
CA MET A 85 15.00 -10.16 9.34
C MET A 85 13.54 -10.24 8.85
N LYS A 86 13.32 -10.65 7.60
CA LYS A 86 11.98 -10.81 7.03
C LYS A 86 11.24 -11.95 7.73
N VAL A 87 11.91 -13.08 7.98
CA VAL A 87 11.34 -14.22 8.74
C VAL A 87 10.91 -13.81 10.15
N ALA A 88 11.75 -13.06 10.88
CA ALA A 88 11.45 -12.57 12.23
C ALA A 88 10.24 -11.61 12.24
N ARG A 89 10.18 -10.67 11.29
CA ARG A 89 9.09 -9.69 11.16
C ARG A 89 7.77 -10.35 10.83
N MET A 90 7.78 -11.31 9.92
CA MET A 90 6.58 -12.07 9.55
C MET A 90 6.13 -13.00 10.69
N THR A 91 7.07 -13.62 11.41
CA THR A 91 6.76 -14.39 12.63
C THR A 91 6.10 -13.51 13.70
N ARG A 92 6.60 -12.28 13.90
CA ARG A 92 5.96 -11.29 14.78
C ARG A 92 4.54 -10.98 14.30
N ARG A 93 4.36 -10.65 13.02
CA ARG A 93 3.06 -10.29 12.44
C ARG A 93 1.99 -11.37 12.66
N LEU A 94 2.37 -12.66 12.65
CA LEU A 94 1.44 -13.76 12.97
C LEU A 94 0.88 -13.74 14.41
N ARG A 95 1.40 -12.90 15.31
CA ARG A 95 0.84 -12.69 16.66
C ARG A 95 -0.24 -11.62 16.73
N GLU A 96 -0.56 -10.95 15.62
CA GLU A 96 -1.57 -9.89 15.60
C GLU A 96 -2.93 -10.35 16.16
N GLY A 97 -3.35 -11.58 15.87
CA GLY A 97 -4.60 -12.15 16.41
C GLY A 97 -4.60 -12.42 17.91
N LYS A 98 -3.44 -12.31 18.58
CA LYS A 98 -3.31 -12.40 20.04
C LYS A 98 -3.33 -11.02 20.73
N GLY A 99 -3.40 -9.93 19.96
CA GLY A 99 -3.31 -8.56 20.46
C GLY A 99 -1.87 -8.05 20.69
N ASP A 100 -0.85 -8.90 20.49
CA ASP A 100 0.56 -8.54 20.72
C ASP A 100 1.12 -7.54 19.68
N VAL A 101 0.45 -7.43 18.54
CA VAL A 101 0.83 -6.57 17.42
C VAL A 101 -0.42 -5.86 16.94
N LYS A 102 -0.33 -4.55 16.73
CA LYS A 102 -1.46 -3.78 16.23
C LYS A 102 -1.64 -4.01 14.72
N PRO A 103 -2.88 -4.02 14.21
CA PRO A 103 -3.12 -4.05 12.78
C PRO A 103 -2.50 -2.83 12.10
N PRO A 104 -2.11 -2.94 10.81
CA PRO A 104 -1.65 -1.80 10.03
C PRO A 104 -2.69 -0.68 10.02
N GLU A 105 -2.20 0.56 10.00
CA GLU A 105 -3.03 1.75 9.94
C GLU A 105 -2.41 2.73 8.93
N SER A 106 -3.26 3.46 8.20
CA SER A 106 -2.84 4.52 7.30
C SER A 106 -2.27 5.73 8.05
N ALA A 107 -1.29 6.40 7.43
CA ALA A 107 -0.70 7.63 7.96
C ALA A 107 -0.26 8.53 6.82
N ASN A 108 -0.10 9.82 7.07
CA ASN A 108 0.37 10.76 6.05
C ASN A 108 1.73 10.33 5.49
N ILE A 109 1.99 10.72 4.26
CA ILE A 109 3.15 10.33 3.47
C ILE A 109 3.92 11.55 2.98
N SER A 110 5.16 11.31 2.56
CA SER A 110 5.91 12.21 1.69
C SER A 110 6.17 11.53 0.36
N ILE A 111 5.87 12.22 -0.74
CA ILE A 111 6.17 11.80 -2.11
C ILE A 111 7.61 12.21 -2.43
N ARG A 112 8.42 11.22 -2.78
CA ARG A 112 9.83 11.39 -3.14
C ARG A 112 10.00 11.78 -4.59
N THR A 113 9.36 11.01 -5.46
CA THR A 113 9.40 11.12 -6.92
C THR A 113 7.99 10.92 -7.43
N LEU A 114 7.63 11.70 -8.44
CA LEU A 114 6.37 11.57 -9.14
C LEU A 114 6.64 11.55 -10.63
N LYS A 115 6.01 10.60 -11.34
CA LYS A 115 6.07 10.45 -12.78
C LYS A 115 4.65 10.56 -13.34
N VAL A 116 4.43 11.49 -14.26
CA VAL A 116 3.23 11.49 -15.12
C VAL A 116 3.57 10.65 -16.35
N ILE A 117 2.81 9.58 -16.56
CA ILE A 117 3.07 8.56 -17.57
C ILE A 117 2.33 8.92 -18.86
N TYR A 118 3.06 8.90 -19.96
CA TYR A 118 2.52 8.90 -21.32
C TYR A 118 2.86 7.61 -22.05
N ASN A 119 1.83 6.80 -22.28
CA ASN A 119 1.89 5.64 -23.14
C ASN A 119 0.80 5.77 -24.19
N LYS A 120 1.21 6.07 -25.43
CA LYS A 120 0.30 6.38 -26.55
C LYS A 120 -0.68 5.23 -26.81
N ASP A 121 -0.19 4.00 -26.87
CA ASP A 121 -1.01 2.83 -27.20
C ASP A 121 -2.02 2.51 -26.10
N LEU A 122 -1.60 2.61 -24.83
CA LEU A 122 -2.51 2.43 -23.69
C LEU A 122 -3.57 3.53 -23.64
N LEU A 123 -3.18 4.79 -23.87
CA LEU A 123 -4.12 5.91 -23.84
C LEU A 123 -5.15 5.82 -24.97
N LEU A 124 -4.72 5.44 -26.18
CA LEU A 124 -5.62 5.19 -27.31
C LEU A 124 -6.59 4.03 -27.01
N THR A 125 -6.08 2.93 -26.45
CA THR A 125 -6.91 1.77 -26.06
C THR A 125 -7.93 2.15 -25.01
N TYR A 126 -7.52 2.91 -24.00
CA TYR A 126 -8.39 3.42 -22.95
C TYR A 126 -9.47 4.35 -23.51
N LYS A 127 -9.11 5.34 -24.33
CA LYS A 127 -10.07 6.26 -24.97
C LYS A 127 -11.03 5.55 -25.91
N LYS A 128 -10.60 4.50 -26.61
CA LYS A 128 -11.51 3.64 -27.41
C LYS A 128 -12.54 2.95 -26.52
N PHE A 129 -12.13 2.45 -25.35
CA PHE A 129 -13.06 1.88 -24.37
C PHE A 129 -14.05 2.92 -23.84
N LEU A 130 -13.58 4.13 -23.52
CA LEU A 130 -14.44 5.24 -23.08
C LEU A 130 -15.50 5.58 -24.13
N ARG A 131 -15.11 5.69 -25.41
CA ARG A 131 -16.05 5.95 -26.53
C ARG A 131 -17.11 4.86 -26.65
N LYS A 132 -16.72 3.58 -26.60
CA LYS A 132 -17.65 2.44 -26.66
C LYS A 132 -18.67 2.45 -25.51
N ASN A 133 -18.27 2.97 -24.35
CA ASN A 133 -19.07 2.96 -23.12
C ASN A 133 -19.52 4.36 -22.70
N HIS A 134 -19.55 5.34 -23.61
CA HIS A 134 -19.75 6.75 -23.27
C HIS A 134 -21.09 7.02 -22.55
N LEU A 135 -22.15 6.27 -22.91
CA LEU A 135 -23.48 6.41 -22.33
C LEU A 135 -24.04 5.02 -21.98
N LEU A 136 -23.90 4.61 -20.73
CA LEU A 136 -24.42 3.32 -20.24
C LEU A 136 -25.79 3.43 -19.57
N GLY A 137 -26.43 4.61 -19.61
CA GLY A 137 -27.74 4.87 -19.03
C GLY A 137 -27.73 5.04 -17.51
N GLU A 138 -28.94 5.12 -16.92
CA GLU A 138 -29.19 5.40 -15.50
C GLU A 138 -28.51 4.40 -14.54
N ASP A 139 -28.27 3.16 -14.98
CA ASP A 139 -27.70 2.09 -14.16
C ASP A 139 -26.26 2.33 -13.68
N SER A 140 -25.42 3.00 -14.49
CA SER A 140 -24.04 3.31 -14.09
C SER A 140 -23.98 4.62 -13.31
N SER A 141 -24.71 5.64 -13.77
CA SER A 141 -24.77 6.96 -13.13
C SER A 141 -25.39 6.88 -11.73
N SER A 142 -26.42 6.06 -11.51
CA SER A 142 -27.05 5.86 -10.19
C SER A 142 -26.12 5.17 -9.19
N LYS A 143 -25.36 4.16 -9.61
CA LYS A 143 -24.41 3.41 -8.75
C LYS A 143 -23.23 4.28 -8.31
N ILE A 144 -22.73 5.14 -9.19
CA ILE A 144 -21.66 6.08 -8.82
C ILE A 144 -22.23 7.29 -8.09
N GLY A 145 -23.41 7.76 -8.48
CA GLY A 145 -24.13 8.86 -7.83
C GLY A 145 -24.43 8.58 -6.35
N SER A 146 -24.72 7.34 -6.00
CA SER A 146 -24.94 6.91 -4.61
C SER A 146 -23.66 6.46 -3.87
N THR A 147 -22.48 6.64 -4.47
CA THR A 147 -21.19 6.40 -3.81
C THR A 147 -20.66 7.70 -3.21
N ASN A 148 -20.42 7.71 -1.90
CA ASN A 148 -19.87 8.87 -1.21
C ASN A 148 -18.34 8.90 -1.38
N PHE A 149 -17.85 9.82 -2.22
CA PHE A 149 -16.43 10.10 -2.39
C PHE A 149 -15.97 11.11 -1.34
N GLN A 150 -14.90 10.81 -0.62
CA GLN A 150 -14.39 11.65 0.46
C GLN A 150 -13.09 12.32 0.04
N SER A 151 -13.19 13.35 -0.80
CA SER A 151 -12.05 14.17 -1.21
C SER A 151 -12.42 15.65 -1.19
N LYS A 152 -11.59 16.48 -0.54
CA LYS A 152 -11.74 17.94 -0.58
C LYS A 152 -11.56 18.51 -1.99
N PHE A 153 -10.98 17.72 -2.90
CA PHE A 153 -10.69 18.11 -4.27
C PHE A 153 -11.86 17.89 -5.24
N LEU A 154 -13.05 17.52 -4.74
CA LEU A 154 -14.27 17.36 -5.55
C LEU A 154 -14.59 18.59 -6.41
N HIS A 155 -14.24 19.79 -5.92
CA HIS A 155 -14.50 21.08 -6.57
C HIS A 155 -13.22 21.83 -6.94
N ASP A 156 -12.06 21.19 -6.86
CA ASP A 156 -10.78 21.84 -7.15
C ASP A 156 -10.63 22.12 -8.65
N THR A 157 -10.03 23.26 -8.97
CA THR A 157 -9.83 23.74 -10.34
C THR A 157 -8.38 24.08 -10.69
N GLU A 158 -7.43 23.92 -9.74
CA GLU A 158 -6.01 24.25 -9.91
C GLU A 158 -5.37 23.42 -11.03
N TYR A 159 -5.57 22.09 -11.00
CA TYR A 159 -5.20 21.17 -12.08
C TYR A 159 -6.44 20.50 -12.65
N LYS A 160 -7.05 21.15 -13.65
CA LYS A 160 -8.30 20.68 -14.28
C LYS A 160 -8.18 19.22 -14.75
N ASP A 161 -9.20 18.43 -14.46
CA ASP A 161 -9.34 17.02 -14.88
C ASP A 161 -8.34 16.04 -14.22
N PHE A 162 -7.59 16.45 -13.20
CA PHE A 162 -6.71 15.58 -12.41
C PHE A 162 -7.35 15.08 -11.10
N CYS A 163 -7.76 15.99 -10.19
CA CYS A 163 -8.14 15.60 -8.83
C CYS A 163 -9.64 15.35 -8.57
N ALA A 164 -10.48 15.39 -9.60
CA ALA A 164 -11.88 15.04 -9.42
C ALA A 164 -12.01 13.51 -9.24
N PRO A 165 -12.50 13.00 -8.09
CA PRO A 165 -12.66 11.55 -7.89
C PRO A 165 -13.64 10.94 -8.90
N VAL A 166 -14.57 11.75 -9.41
CA VAL A 166 -15.42 11.44 -10.55
C VAL A 166 -15.06 12.33 -11.72
N LEU A 167 -14.55 11.71 -12.80
CA LEU A 167 -14.20 12.38 -14.04
C LEU A 167 -15.43 12.50 -14.95
N HIS A 168 -16.21 11.42 -15.07
CA HIS A 168 -17.45 11.41 -15.85
C HIS A 168 -18.49 10.42 -15.30
N ARG A 169 -19.68 10.91 -14.95
CA ARG A 169 -20.70 10.10 -14.25
C ARG A 169 -21.39 9.07 -15.14
N ALA A 170 -21.65 9.38 -16.41
CA ALA A 170 -22.52 8.54 -17.25
C ALA A 170 -21.89 7.20 -17.65
N ASN A 171 -20.56 7.14 -17.76
CA ASN A 171 -19.81 5.91 -18.01
C ASN A 171 -19.04 5.41 -16.78
N GLY A 172 -19.00 6.22 -15.73
CA GLY A 172 -18.32 5.90 -14.50
C GLY A 172 -16.81 5.97 -14.57
N GLU A 173 -16.28 7.00 -15.23
CA GLU A 173 -14.86 7.32 -15.17
C GLU A 173 -14.50 7.98 -13.84
N LEU A 174 -13.55 7.39 -13.13
CA LEU A 174 -13.09 7.75 -11.81
C LEU A 174 -11.56 7.93 -11.81
N MET A 175 -11.06 8.75 -10.88
CA MET A 175 -9.64 8.81 -10.55
C MET A 175 -9.40 7.99 -9.28
N LEU A 176 -8.64 6.89 -9.39
CA LEU A 176 -8.49 5.91 -8.30
C LEU A 176 -7.03 5.57 -8.03
N PHE A 177 -6.75 5.16 -6.80
CA PHE A 177 -5.45 4.71 -6.33
C PHE A 177 -5.25 3.20 -6.51
N HIS A 178 -4.01 2.80 -6.79
CA HIS A 178 -3.58 1.41 -6.83
C HIS A 178 -2.18 1.27 -6.19
N GLY A 179 -2.04 0.34 -5.24
CA GLY A 179 -0.76 0.08 -4.57
C GLY A 179 0.02 -1.01 -5.28
N THR A 180 1.32 -0.81 -5.46
CA THR A 180 2.15 -1.75 -6.21
C THR A 180 3.61 -1.73 -5.71
N SER A 181 4.49 -2.45 -6.37
CA SER A 181 5.95 -2.33 -6.21
C SER A 181 6.54 -1.56 -7.39
N PRO A 182 7.74 -0.97 -7.27
CA PRO A 182 8.37 -0.21 -8.36
C PRO A 182 8.41 -0.99 -9.68
N TYR A 183 8.88 -2.24 -9.63
CA TYR A 183 8.96 -3.13 -10.79
C TYR A 183 7.59 -3.39 -11.44
N ILE A 184 6.56 -3.69 -10.65
CA ILE A 184 5.22 -3.94 -11.18
C ILE A 184 4.59 -2.63 -11.70
N GLY A 185 4.87 -1.49 -11.04
CA GLY A 185 4.47 -0.16 -11.51
C GLY A 185 5.03 0.14 -12.91
N ASP A 186 6.32 -0.12 -13.14
CA ASP A 186 6.94 0.03 -14.46
C ASP A 186 6.31 -0.90 -15.52
N LEU A 187 6.02 -2.16 -15.16
CA LEU A 187 5.33 -3.08 -16.06
C LEU A 187 3.91 -2.57 -16.41
N ILE A 188 3.19 -2.02 -15.44
CA ILE A 188 1.85 -1.44 -15.66
C ILE A 188 1.97 -0.19 -16.54
N ALA A 189 2.93 0.70 -16.29
CA ALA A 189 3.15 1.90 -17.09
C ALA A 189 3.48 1.58 -18.56
N GLY A 190 4.27 0.51 -18.79
CA GLY A 190 4.64 0.08 -20.14
C GLY A 190 3.62 -0.80 -20.85
N GLY A 191 2.84 -1.60 -20.13
CA GLY A 191 2.00 -2.67 -20.69
C GLY A 191 0.53 -2.66 -20.27
N GLY A 192 0.12 -1.73 -19.41
CA GLY A 192 -1.23 -1.64 -18.87
C GLY A 192 -1.48 -2.59 -17.72
N PHE A 193 -2.65 -2.46 -17.09
CA PHE A 193 -3.11 -3.40 -16.08
C PHE A 193 -3.41 -4.76 -16.69
N LYS A 194 -3.17 -5.83 -15.93
CA LYS A 194 -3.46 -7.22 -16.31
C LYS A 194 -4.40 -7.87 -15.31
N PRO A 195 -5.71 -7.58 -15.35
CA PRO A 195 -6.69 -8.12 -14.39
C PRO A 195 -6.68 -9.66 -14.30
N GLU A 196 -6.33 -10.34 -15.39
CA GLU A 196 -6.16 -11.79 -15.48
C GLU A 196 -5.01 -12.31 -14.59
N MET A 197 -4.03 -11.48 -14.25
CA MET A 197 -2.96 -11.82 -13.31
C MET A 197 -3.35 -11.69 -11.83
N GLY A 198 -4.61 -11.33 -11.53
CA GLY A 198 -5.14 -11.33 -10.17
C GLY A 198 -4.87 -12.67 -9.48
N LYS A 199 -4.22 -12.66 -8.31
CA LYS A 199 -3.78 -13.90 -7.65
C LYS A 199 -4.96 -14.65 -7.03
N LYS A 200 -5.04 -15.95 -7.33
CA LYS A 200 -5.93 -16.90 -6.67
C LYS A 200 -5.22 -17.48 -5.44
N ASP A 201 -5.93 -17.62 -4.33
CA ASP A 201 -5.43 -18.37 -3.19
C ASP A 201 -5.29 -19.86 -3.58
N PRO A 202 -4.10 -20.48 -3.48
CA PRO A 202 -3.87 -21.84 -3.95
C PRO A 202 -4.64 -22.91 -3.16
N LYS A 203 -4.96 -22.66 -1.88
CA LYS A 203 -5.60 -23.64 -0.97
C LYS A 203 -7.12 -23.59 -1.03
N THR A 204 -7.68 -22.39 -1.09
CA THR A 204 -9.13 -22.14 -1.11
C THR A 204 -9.66 -21.96 -2.52
N GLY A 205 -8.79 -21.71 -3.49
CA GLY A 205 -9.16 -21.38 -4.86
C GLY A 205 -9.94 -20.08 -4.98
N ARG A 206 -9.83 -19.16 -4.00
CA ARG A 206 -10.59 -17.91 -3.95
C ARG A 206 -9.72 -16.71 -4.31
N TYR A 207 -10.30 -15.75 -5.03
CA TYR A 207 -9.69 -14.44 -5.25
C TYR A 207 -10.00 -13.50 -4.08
N GLY A 208 -9.59 -12.24 -4.18
CA GLY A 208 -10.03 -11.17 -3.26
C GLY A 208 -11.55 -11.09 -3.17
N MET A 209 -12.06 -10.29 -2.22
CA MET A 209 -13.49 -10.28 -1.88
C MET A 209 -14.41 -10.02 -3.08
N LEU A 210 -13.94 -9.26 -4.07
CA LEU A 210 -14.71 -8.88 -5.26
C LEU A 210 -14.51 -9.82 -6.46
N GLY A 211 -13.59 -10.79 -6.39
CA GLY A 211 -13.25 -11.70 -7.49
C GLY A 211 -11.85 -11.49 -8.07
N GLN A 212 -11.61 -12.06 -9.25
CA GLN A 212 -10.36 -11.86 -10.00
C GLN A 212 -10.44 -10.56 -10.78
N GLY A 213 -9.44 -9.69 -10.60
CA GLY A 213 -9.33 -8.46 -11.35
C GLY A 213 -8.23 -7.54 -10.83
N ALA A 214 -8.15 -6.34 -11.39
CA ALA A 214 -7.31 -5.27 -10.87
C ALA A 214 -8.12 -4.41 -9.89
N TYR A 215 -7.59 -4.22 -8.69
CA TYR A 215 -8.26 -3.56 -7.57
C TYR A 215 -7.78 -2.12 -7.41
N PHE A 216 -8.72 -1.24 -7.09
CA PHE A 216 -8.51 0.18 -6.90
C PHE A 216 -9.30 0.68 -5.68
N SER A 217 -8.92 1.83 -5.15
CA SER A 217 -9.68 2.53 -4.12
C SER A 217 -9.72 4.03 -4.41
N ASP A 218 -10.80 4.69 -4.02
CA ASP A 218 -10.91 6.14 -4.06
C ASP A 218 -10.16 6.80 -2.89
N ASN A 219 -9.66 6.01 -1.94
CA ASN A 219 -8.96 6.51 -0.77
C ASN A 219 -7.61 5.79 -0.56
N PHE A 220 -6.54 6.57 -0.49
CA PHE A 220 -5.18 6.06 -0.37
C PHE A 220 -4.92 5.29 0.93
N SER A 221 -5.63 5.58 2.02
CA SER A 221 -5.50 4.88 3.30
C SER A 221 -5.63 3.36 3.16
N LYS A 222 -6.54 2.91 2.27
CA LYS A 222 -6.73 1.49 2.00
C LYS A 222 -5.51 0.88 1.34
N ILE A 223 -4.97 1.55 0.32
CA ILE A 223 -3.82 1.10 -0.45
C ILE A 223 -2.57 0.93 0.43
N MET A 224 -2.39 1.82 1.40
CA MET A 224 -1.29 1.73 2.36
C MET A 224 -1.26 0.43 3.16
N THR A 225 -2.45 -0.15 3.43
CA THR A 225 -2.58 -1.39 4.20
C THR A 225 -2.24 -2.66 3.41
N TYR A 226 -2.00 -2.55 2.09
CA TYR A 226 -1.56 -3.67 1.24
C TYR A 226 -0.11 -3.58 0.79
N SER A 227 0.50 -2.40 0.92
CA SER A 227 1.87 -2.18 0.46
C SER A 227 2.87 -2.54 1.55
N THR A 228 3.78 -3.48 1.28
CA THR A 228 4.78 -3.97 2.23
C THR A 228 6.16 -3.40 1.96
N CYS A 229 6.98 -3.40 3.01
CA CYS A 229 8.39 -3.04 2.94
C CYS A 229 9.19 -4.08 2.15
N PRO A 230 9.97 -3.72 1.12
CA PRO A 230 10.70 -4.72 0.32
C PRO A 230 11.75 -5.48 1.16
N GLN A 231 12.37 -4.80 2.11
CA GLN A 231 13.42 -5.38 2.96
C GLN A 231 12.83 -6.33 4.02
N CYS A 232 11.83 -5.89 4.79
CA CYS A 232 11.36 -6.63 5.96
C CYS A 232 9.95 -7.23 5.84
N GLY A 233 9.23 -6.93 4.76
CA GLY A 233 7.88 -7.42 4.48
C GLY A 233 6.77 -6.79 5.32
N ASP A 234 7.09 -5.92 6.30
CA ASP A 234 6.08 -5.31 7.17
C ASP A 234 5.32 -4.17 6.47
N TYR A 235 4.10 -3.90 6.90
CA TYR A 235 3.22 -2.88 6.30
C TYR A 235 3.56 -1.47 6.79
N ARG A 236 4.07 -1.35 8.01
CA ARG A 236 4.65 -0.12 8.55
C ARG A 236 6.07 -0.45 9.01
N CYS A 237 7.04 -0.16 8.16
CA CYS A 237 8.46 -0.31 8.46
C CYS A 237 9.14 1.05 8.37
N PHE A 238 10.29 1.16 8.99
CA PHE A 238 11.24 2.25 8.75
C PHE A 238 12.62 1.70 8.43
N CYS A 239 12.62 0.56 7.74
CA CYS A 239 13.80 0.11 7.03
C CYS A 239 14.34 1.27 6.20
N ARG A 240 15.67 1.39 6.17
CA ARG A 240 16.39 2.42 5.44
C ARG A 240 17.37 1.77 4.49
N ASP A 241 17.62 2.42 3.37
CA ASP A 241 18.68 2.05 2.44
C ASP A 241 20.06 2.37 3.03
N ILE A 242 21.11 2.06 2.26
CA ILE A 242 22.51 2.26 2.66
C ILE A 242 22.85 3.72 2.96
N ASP A 243 22.08 4.66 2.41
CA ASP A 243 22.25 6.11 2.60
C ASP A 243 21.45 6.63 3.82
N GLY A 244 20.87 5.72 4.62
CA GLY A 244 20.08 6.06 5.79
C GLY A 244 18.71 6.67 5.45
N ARG A 245 18.26 6.58 4.20
CA ARG A 245 16.97 7.11 3.75
C ARG A 245 15.90 6.02 3.83
N LYS A 246 14.66 6.37 4.18
CA LYS A 246 13.57 5.37 4.29
C LYS A 246 13.36 4.65 2.96
N PHE A 247 13.09 3.34 2.97
CA PHE A 247 12.64 2.66 1.75
C PHE A 247 11.33 3.28 1.27
N SER A 248 11.29 3.63 -0.01
CA SER A 248 10.06 4.05 -0.65
C SER A 248 9.17 2.86 -1.00
N LYS A 249 7.88 3.14 -1.06
CA LYS A 249 6.83 2.31 -1.64
C LYS A 249 6.36 2.99 -2.92
N THR A 250 5.69 2.25 -3.79
CA THR A 250 5.20 2.79 -5.06
C THR A 250 3.69 2.66 -5.12
N ALA A 251 3.04 3.69 -5.63
CA ALA A 251 1.62 3.65 -5.94
C ALA A 251 1.33 4.34 -7.27
N LEU A 252 0.16 4.03 -7.80
CA LEU A 252 -0.38 4.62 -9.02
C LEU A 252 -1.64 5.43 -8.70
N ILE A 253 -1.83 6.54 -9.40
CA ILE A 253 -3.12 7.19 -9.60
C ILE A 253 -3.53 6.90 -11.04
N SER A 254 -4.70 6.31 -11.23
CA SER A 254 -5.15 5.80 -12.52
C SER A 254 -6.53 6.34 -12.85
N ARG A 255 -6.74 6.63 -14.14
CA ARG A 255 -8.10 6.80 -14.67
C ARG A 255 -8.71 5.43 -14.83
N VAL A 256 -9.92 5.24 -14.31
CA VAL A 256 -10.59 3.94 -14.30
C VAL A 256 -12.03 4.13 -14.75
N CYS A 257 -12.43 3.45 -15.82
CA CYS A 257 -13.80 3.41 -16.28
C CYS A 257 -14.49 2.15 -15.74
N MET A 258 -15.46 2.38 -14.85
CA MET A 258 -16.23 1.29 -14.25
C MET A 258 -17.16 0.64 -15.28
N GLY A 259 -17.56 1.37 -16.33
CA GLY A 259 -18.49 0.86 -17.34
C GLY A 259 -19.77 0.31 -16.70
N LYS A 260 -20.26 -0.82 -17.22
CA LYS A 260 -21.41 -1.54 -16.64
C LYS A 260 -20.98 -2.25 -15.35
N SER A 261 -21.23 -1.61 -14.21
CA SER A 261 -20.77 -2.08 -12.89
C SER A 261 -21.83 -2.85 -12.10
N LYS A 262 -21.39 -3.68 -11.16
CA LYS A 262 -22.23 -4.39 -10.18
C LYS A 262 -21.82 -4.01 -8.74
N MET A 263 -22.80 -3.85 -7.85
CA MET A 263 -22.57 -3.51 -6.44
C MET A 263 -22.31 -4.74 -5.56
N PHE A 264 -21.43 -4.58 -4.57
CA PHE A 264 -21.08 -5.55 -3.53
C PHE A 264 -21.19 -4.93 -2.12
N PRO A 265 -21.75 -5.64 -1.11
CA PRO A 265 -22.49 -6.90 -1.24
C PRO A 265 -23.84 -6.65 -1.92
N HIS A 266 -24.25 -7.54 -2.82
CA HIS A 266 -25.62 -7.56 -3.31
C HIS A 266 -26.59 -7.73 -2.10
N LEU A 267 -27.72 -7.04 -2.06
CA LEU A 267 -28.75 -7.16 -1.01
C LEU A 267 -29.12 -8.62 -0.70
N ILE A 268 -29.02 -9.51 -1.69
CA ILE A 268 -29.26 -10.97 -1.56
C ILE A 268 -28.24 -11.66 -0.63
N HIS A 269 -27.02 -11.14 -0.49
CA HIS A 269 -26.03 -11.67 0.46
C HIS A 269 -26.38 -11.39 1.93
N ALA A 270 -27.23 -10.40 2.21
CA ALA A 270 -27.68 -10.10 3.56
C ALA A 270 -28.73 -11.12 4.05
N VAL A 271 -29.38 -11.85 3.14
CA VAL A 271 -30.56 -12.69 3.46
C VAL A 271 -30.27 -14.19 3.40
N ASN A 272 -29.24 -14.64 2.68
CA ASN A 272 -28.98 -16.09 2.57
C ASN A 272 -27.49 -16.48 2.34
N PRO A 273 -26.73 -16.85 3.40
CA PRO A 273 -25.30 -17.18 3.33
C PRO A 273 -24.95 -18.38 2.44
N LEU A 274 -25.94 -19.25 2.14
CA LEU A 274 -25.77 -20.49 1.38
C LEU A 274 -25.82 -20.28 -0.15
N THR A 275 -26.26 -19.11 -0.63
CA THR A 275 -26.25 -18.76 -2.05
C THR A 275 -24.99 -17.94 -2.39
N SER A 276 -23.80 -18.54 -2.25
CA SER A 276 -22.55 -17.79 -2.43
C SER A 276 -22.29 -17.45 -3.91
N THR A 277 -22.90 -16.36 -4.39
CA THR A 277 -22.56 -15.74 -5.69
C THR A 277 -21.12 -15.22 -5.74
N ARG A 278 -20.30 -15.38 -4.68
CA ARG A 278 -18.83 -15.41 -4.76
C ARG A 278 -18.32 -16.26 -5.93
N ASN A 279 -19.04 -17.32 -6.32
CA ASN A 279 -18.72 -18.12 -7.50
C ASN A 279 -19.07 -17.44 -8.84
N GLN A 280 -20.08 -16.57 -8.91
CA GLN A 280 -20.41 -15.79 -10.11
C GLN A 280 -19.33 -14.73 -10.40
N PHE A 281 -18.68 -14.21 -9.36
CA PHE A 281 -17.54 -13.29 -9.48
C PHE A 281 -16.21 -14.00 -9.76
N ARG A 282 -16.20 -15.31 -10.02
CA ARG A 282 -15.03 -16.05 -10.52
C ARG A 282 -14.86 -15.99 -12.04
N GLN A 283 -15.89 -15.55 -12.79
CA GLN A 283 -15.93 -15.62 -14.26
C GLN A 283 -15.66 -14.29 -14.99
N VAL A 284 -15.19 -13.28 -14.25
CA VAL A 284 -15.27 -11.88 -14.68
C VAL A 284 -14.21 -11.45 -15.69
N SER A 285 -13.17 -12.26 -15.93
CA SER A 285 -12.12 -11.98 -16.93
C SER A 285 -12.49 -12.43 -18.36
N SER A 286 -13.77 -12.71 -18.65
CA SER A 286 -14.22 -13.12 -19.98
C SER A 286 -14.72 -11.91 -20.77
N GLU A 287 -14.41 -11.85 -22.08
CA GLU A 287 -14.91 -10.80 -22.99
C GLU A 287 -16.46 -10.73 -23.03
N ASN A 288 -17.13 -11.82 -22.61
CA ASN A 288 -18.58 -11.95 -22.52
C ASN A 288 -19.13 -11.71 -21.09
N ALA A 289 -18.32 -11.21 -20.16
CA ALA A 289 -18.79 -10.95 -18.80
C ALA A 289 -19.93 -9.90 -18.83
N PRO A 290 -21.06 -10.15 -18.14
CA PRO A 290 -22.23 -9.26 -18.17
C PRO A 290 -21.99 -7.90 -17.50
N TYR A 291 -20.86 -7.76 -16.81
CA TYR A 291 -20.41 -6.55 -16.11
C TYR A 291 -18.92 -6.34 -16.40
N HIS A 292 -18.54 -5.07 -16.55
CA HIS A 292 -17.16 -4.64 -16.71
C HIS A 292 -16.46 -4.49 -15.35
N SER A 293 -17.22 -4.30 -14.26
CA SER A 293 -16.59 -4.00 -12.98
C SER A 293 -17.49 -4.30 -11.76
N VAL A 294 -16.87 -4.36 -10.59
CA VAL A 294 -17.53 -4.55 -9.29
C VAL A 294 -17.15 -3.40 -8.36
N ILE A 295 -18.14 -2.85 -7.66
CA ILE A 295 -17.98 -1.75 -6.70
C ILE A 295 -18.41 -2.26 -5.33
N SER A 296 -17.55 -2.15 -4.33
CA SER A 296 -17.91 -2.30 -2.92
C SER A 296 -17.87 -0.96 -2.23
N ARG A 297 -18.96 -0.61 -1.53
CA ARG A 297 -19.01 0.60 -0.71
C ARG A 297 -18.52 0.30 0.70
N GLY A 298 -17.54 1.06 1.16
CA GLY A 298 -17.05 0.93 2.52
C GLY A 298 -18.06 1.52 3.51
N THR A 299 -18.59 0.72 4.43
CA THR A 299 -19.44 1.19 5.54
C THR A 299 -18.66 1.20 6.85
N ASN A 300 -18.97 2.13 7.76
CA ASN A 300 -18.37 2.16 9.11
C ASN A 300 -19.12 1.26 10.11
N ASN A 301 -20.02 0.38 9.64
CA ASN A 301 -20.83 -0.44 10.55
C ASN A 301 -20.07 -1.69 11.00
N HIS A 302 -19.58 -1.66 12.24
CA HIS A 302 -18.96 -2.79 12.95
C HIS A 302 -19.90 -4.00 13.12
N LEU A 303 -21.22 -3.78 13.05
CA LEU A 303 -22.24 -4.82 13.25
C LEU A 303 -22.21 -5.97 12.24
N TRP A 304 -21.60 -5.77 11.06
CA TRP A 304 -21.81 -6.70 9.94
C TRP A 304 -20.56 -7.40 9.40
N ASN A 305 -19.32 -7.11 9.85
CA ASN A 305 -18.08 -7.79 9.39
C ASN A 305 -17.91 -7.95 7.84
N ILE A 306 -18.69 -7.24 7.02
CA ILE A 306 -18.75 -7.38 5.55
C ILE A 306 -18.11 -6.16 4.84
N SER A 307 -17.62 -5.18 5.60
CA SER A 307 -17.12 -3.92 5.06
C SER A 307 -15.60 -3.91 4.91
N SER A 308 -15.10 -3.53 3.73
CA SER A 308 -13.68 -3.28 3.46
C SER A 308 -13.16 -1.95 4.03
N GLY A 309 -13.99 -1.20 4.75
CA GLY A 309 -13.65 0.05 5.42
C GLY A 309 -13.54 1.26 4.50
N ASN A 310 -13.26 1.10 3.21
CA ASN A 310 -13.23 2.16 2.17
C ASN A 310 -13.94 1.65 0.91
N ASN A 311 -14.23 2.52 -0.07
CA ASN A 311 -14.75 2.04 -1.34
C ASN A 311 -13.66 1.26 -2.08
N GLU A 312 -14.03 0.11 -2.62
CA GLU A 312 -13.17 -0.73 -3.44
C GLU A 312 -13.80 -0.93 -4.80
N PHE A 313 -12.97 -0.87 -5.83
CA PHE A 313 -13.36 -0.94 -7.22
C PHE A 313 -12.51 -2.02 -7.88
N MET A 314 -13.15 -2.96 -8.56
CA MET A 314 -12.45 -4.01 -9.30
C MET A 314 -12.86 -3.97 -10.77
N ILE A 315 -11.88 -3.80 -11.65
CA ILE A 315 -12.06 -3.93 -13.11
C ILE A 315 -11.60 -5.31 -13.57
N THR A 316 -12.10 -5.71 -14.74
CA THR A 316 -11.89 -7.06 -15.24
C THR A 316 -11.24 -7.08 -16.61
N GLY A 317 -11.27 -5.97 -17.34
CA GLY A 317 -10.55 -5.76 -18.60
C GLY A 317 -9.43 -4.72 -18.48
N ALA A 318 -8.30 -4.99 -19.14
CA ALA A 318 -7.13 -4.11 -19.15
C ALA A 318 -7.43 -2.71 -19.71
N SER A 319 -8.29 -2.62 -20.74
CA SER A 319 -8.67 -1.36 -21.40
C SER A 319 -9.50 -0.42 -20.52
N GLN A 320 -9.92 -0.85 -19.33
CA GLN A 320 -10.72 -0.04 -18.41
C GLN A 320 -9.89 0.94 -17.59
N ALA A 321 -8.56 0.83 -17.60
CA ALA A 321 -7.72 1.70 -16.81
C ALA A 321 -6.49 2.21 -17.56
N TYR A 322 -6.13 3.46 -17.25
CA TYR A 322 -4.90 4.09 -17.72
C TYR A 322 -4.05 4.50 -16.50
N PRO A 323 -2.82 3.98 -16.34
CA PRO A 323 -1.93 4.35 -15.24
C PRO A 323 -1.34 5.73 -15.51
N GLU A 324 -1.95 6.77 -14.96
CA GLU A 324 -1.62 8.15 -15.32
C GLU A 324 -0.45 8.71 -14.54
N ILE A 325 -0.39 8.43 -13.23
CA ILE A 325 0.69 8.87 -12.36
C ILE A 325 1.25 7.69 -11.61
N MET A 326 2.56 7.60 -11.54
CA MET A 326 3.29 6.72 -10.65
C MET A 326 4.11 7.56 -9.68
N PHE A 327 4.07 7.25 -8.40
CA PHE A 327 4.84 7.98 -7.42
C PHE A 327 5.43 7.05 -6.37
N ASP A 328 6.66 7.38 -5.98
CA ASP A 328 7.32 6.73 -4.87
C ASP A 328 7.13 7.58 -3.62
N TYR A 329 6.77 6.94 -2.52
CA TYR A 329 6.44 7.61 -1.28
C TYR A 329 7.02 6.89 -0.07
N VAL A 330 7.13 7.62 1.02
CA VAL A 330 7.47 7.08 2.34
C VAL A 330 6.39 7.44 3.34
N ILE A 331 6.27 6.66 4.40
CA ILE A 331 5.35 6.96 5.49
C ILE A 331 5.98 8.04 6.40
N GLY A 332 5.19 9.08 6.68
CA GLY A 332 5.63 10.30 7.33
C GLY A 332 6.63 11.07 6.48
N GLU A 333 7.50 11.84 7.14
CA GLU A 333 8.49 12.68 6.46
C GLU A 333 9.56 11.87 5.72
N ASP A 334 9.93 12.31 4.51
CA ASP A 334 11.11 11.82 3.78
C ASP A 334 12.39 12.46 4.33
N ASN A 335 12.87 11.87 5.42
CA ASN A 335 14.14 12.18 6.03
C ASN A 335 15.16 11.05 5.82
N THR A 336 16.42 11.42 5.71
CA THR A 336 17.55 10.56 6.08
C THR A 336 17.57 10.55 7.61
N SER A 337 17.28 9.43 8.28
CA SER A 337 17.56 9.44 9.72
C SER A 337 19.06 9.46 9.81
N ASP A 338 19.54 10.27 10.73
CA ASP A 338 20.87 10.09 11.23
C ASP A 338 20.95 8.66 11.80
N SER A 339 21.75 7.78 11.20
CA SER A 339 22.08 6.47 11.78
C SER A 339 22.58 6.65 13.21
N THR A 340 23.19 7.80 13.52
CA THR A 340 23.56 8.23 14.87
C THR A 340 22.34 8.38 15.79
N PHE A 341 21.18 8.83 15.32
CA PHE A 341 19.96 8.91 16.15
C PHE A 341 19.50 7.52 16.58
N PHE A 342 19.42 6.56 15.66
CA PHE A 342 19.07 5.18 16.00
C PHE A 342 20.10 4.54 16.93
N ILE A 343 21.39 4.68 16.61
CA ILE A 343 22.49 4.20 17.45
C ILE A 343 22.40 4.82 18.86
N ASN A 344 22.13 6.12 18.97
CA ASN A 344 21.99 6.82 20.24
C ASN A 344 20.77 6.35 21.03
N LEU A 345 19.63 6.10 20.38
CA LEU A 345 18.45 5.55 21.05
C LEU A 345 18.71 4.16 21.61
N ILE A 346 19.36 3.28 20.83
CA ILE A 346 19.73 1.95 21.33
C ILE A 346 20.76 2.08 22.45
N LYS A 347 21.80 2.92 22.28
CA LYS A 347 22.80 3.20 23.32
C LYS A 347 22.14 3.65 24.64
N ASN A 348 21.18 4.58 24.55
CA ASN A 348 20.43 5.08 25.70
C ASN A 348 19.57 3.98 26.33
N ALA A 349 18.89 3.13 25.53
CA ALA A 349 18.13 2.01 26.06
C ALA A 349 19.01 0.97 26.79
N LEU A 350 20.20 0.68 26.26
CA LEU A 350 21.17 -0.20 26.91
C LEU A 350 21.66 0.41 28.22
N SER A 351 22.02 1.70 28.22
CA SER A 351 22.48 2.42 29.41
C SER A 351 21.40 2.50 30.49
N ASN A 352 20.15 2.78 30.10
CA ASN A 352 19.00 2.84 31.01
C ASN A 352 18.67 1.45 31.60
N TYR A 353 18.83 0.39 30.80
CA TYR A 353 18.66 -0.97 31.28
C TYR A 353 19.71 -1.33 32.34
N GLU A 354 20.97 -0.95 32.12
CA GLU A 354 22.05 -1.18 33.08
C GLU A 354 21.90 -0.35 34.36
N SER A 355 21.44 0.90 34.26
CA SER A 355 21.26 1.76 35.43
C SER A 355 20.03 1.40 36.26
N ALA A 356 18.98 0.84 35.64
CA ALA A 356 17.77 0.38 36.32
C ALA A 356 17.90 -1.01 36.97
N TRP A 357 19.11 -1.56 37.01
CA TRP A 357 19.39 -2.94 37.39
C TRP A 357 19.21 -3.16 38.91
N LYS A 358 18.03 -3.69 39.30
CA LYS A 358 17.71 -4.05 40.71
C LYS A 358 17.74 -5.55 41.02
N MET A 359 17.74 -6.43 40.01
CA MET A 359 17.75 -7.89 40.17
C MET A 359 18.66 -8.57 39.14
N LYS A 360 19.22 -9.75 39.47
CA LYS A 360 20.14 -10.48 38.57
C LYS A 360 19.47 -10.72 37.20
N PRO A 361 20.06 -10.25 36.09
CA PRO A 361 19.45 -10.32 34.78
C PRO A 361 19.62 -11.74 34.24
N SER A 362 18.72 -12.12 33.33
CA SER A 362 18.83 -13.42 32.69
C SER A 362 20.12 -13.51 31.86
N HIS A 363 20.65 -14.72 31.72
CA HIS A 363 21.80 -14.98 30.84
C HIS A 363 21.54 -14.48 29.40
N GLN A 364 20.29 -14.58 28.95
CA GLN A 364 19.83 -14.08 27.65
C GLN A 364 19.99 -12.55 27.55
N SER A 365 19.52 -11.80 28.55
CA SER A 365 19.64 -10.33 28.56
C SER A 365 21.10 -9.87 28.64
N MET A 366 21.94 -10.56 29.40
CA MET A 366 23.37 -10.25 29.51
C MET A 366 24.10 -10.46 28.18
N ASN A 367 23.82 -11.56 27.48
CA ASN A 367 24.44 -11.82 26.19
C ASN A 367 24.00 -10.77 25.14
N ALA A 368 22.70 -10.47 25.10
CA ALA A 368 22.17 -9.45 24.19
C ALA A 368 22.76 -8.06 24.47
N LEU A 369 22.83 -7.66 25.73
CA LEU A 369 23.44 -6.39 26.14
C LEU A 369 24.89 -6.28 25.67
N ARG A 370 25.70 -7.32 25.88
CA ARG A 370 27.12 -7.34 25.46
C ARG A 370 27.27 -7.19 23.95
N ASN A 371 26.50 -7.98 23.19
CA ASN A 371 26.55 -7.94 21.73
C ASN A 371 26.08 -6.59 21.19
N LEU A 372 24.95 -6.08 21.67
CA LEU A 372 24.41 -4.80 21.21
C LEU A 372 25.34 -3.64 21.54
N LYS A 373 25.99 -3.64 22.71
CA LYS A 373 27.02 -2.64 23.06
C LYS A 373 28.19 -2.67 22.10
N HIS A 374 28.69 -3.86 21.76
CA HIS A 374 29.79 -3.99 20.81
C HIS A 374 29.42 -3.40 19.45
N ILE A 375 28.21 -3.68 18.96
CA ILE A 375 27.72 -3.18 17.66
C ILE A 375 27.45 -1.66 17.69
N VAL A 376 26.91 -1.14 18.80
CA VAL A 376 26.75 0.32 19.01
C VAL A 376 28.11 1.02 18.96
N ASN A 377 29.13 0.44 19.59
CA ASN A 377 30.48 1.01 19.61
C ASN A 377 31.15 0.96 18.24
N SER A 378 30.89 -0.07 17.43
CA SER A 378 31.38 -0.14 16.05
C SER A 378 30.61 0.77 15.09
N ARG A 379 29.54 1.43 15.55
CA ARG A 379 28.63 2.28 14.75
C ARG A 379 28.10 1.61 13.49
N ASP A 380 27.98 0.29 13.51
CA ASP A 380 27.48 -0.50 12.39
C ASP A 380 25.94 -0.55 12.47
N SER A 381 25.29 0.38 11.76
CA SER A 381 23.83 0.53 11.82
C SER A 381 23.08 -0.66 11.25
N GLU A 382 23.62 -1.32 10.22
CA GLU A 382 22.98 -2.49 9.61
C GLU A 382 23.01 -3.68 10.59
N LYS A 383 24.19 -3.96 11.14
CA LYS A 383 24.35 -5.02 12.14
C LYS A 383 23.54 -4.71 13.39
N LEU A 384 23.41 -3.44 13.79
CA LEU A 384 22.61 -3.04 14.94
C LEU A 384 21.13 -3.29 14.70
N ILE A 385 20.60 -2.88 13.55
CA ILE A 385 19.20 -3.12 13.17
C ILE A 385 18.92 -4.62 13.15
N ASN A 386 19.79 -5.43 12.54
CA ASN A 386 19.63 -6.87 12.45
C ASN A 386 19.67 -7.54 13.83
N ALA A 387 20.64 -7.19 14.68
CA ALA A 387 20.75 -7.74 16.04
C ALA A 387 19.56 -7.36 16.92
N VAL A 388 19.15 -6.08 16.91
CA VAL A 388 17.98 -5.62 17.67
C VAL A 388 16.72 -6.33 17.19
N ASN A 389 16.51 -6.46 15.88
CA ASN A 389 15.36 -7.18 15.32
C ASN A 389 15.34 -8.66 15.73
N TYR A 390 16.51 -9.30 15.70
CA TYR A 390 16.68 -10.69 16.12
C TYR A 390 16.29 -10.87 17.60
N TYR A 391 16.84 -10.03 18.48
CA TYR A 391 16.54 -10.09 19.92
C TYR A 391 15.07 -9.82 20.23
N MET A 392 14.37 -9.07 19.38
CA MET A 392 12.93 -8.79 19.52
C MET A 392 12.02 -9.86 18.87
N SER A 393 12.61 -10.90 18.27
CA SER A 393 11.85 -11.99 17.66
C SER A 393 11.32 -12.97 18.72
N ILE A 394 10.24 -13.70 18.40
CA ILE A 394 9.59 -14.65 19.33
C ILE A 394 9.96 -16.12 19.11
N ARG A 395 10.84 -16.42 18.15
CA ARG A 395 11.19 -17.81 17.86
C ARG A 395 12.67 -17.95 17.58
N VAL A 396 13.23 -19.01 18.15
CA VAL A 396 14.47 -19.61 17.68
C VAL A 396 14.06 -20.61 16.59
N GLN A 397 14.47 -20.36 15.36
CA GLN A 397 14.69 -21.44 14.40
C GLN A 397 16.19 -21.47 14.13
N ASN A 398 16.76 -22.65 13.88
CA ASN A 398 18.17 -22.84 13.50
C ASN A 398 18.46 -21.98 12.27
N THR A 399 18.96 -20.77 12.53
CA THR A 399 19.21 -19.70 11.59
C THR A 399 20.61 -19.18 11.88
N THR A 400 21.26 -18.57 10.90
CA THR A 400 22.62 -18.01 11.03
C THR A 400 22.71 -17.00 12.17
N PHE A 401 21.65 -16.24 12.46
CA PHE A 401 21.59 -15.35 13.62
C PHE A 401 21.45 -16.07 14.95
N ALA A 402 20.89 -17.28 15.03
CA ALA A 402 20.89 -18.05 16.28
C ALA A 402 22.33 -18.44 16.69
N GLY A 403 23.17 -18.80 15.72
CA GLY A 403 24.60 -19.02 15.95
C GLY A 403 25.36 -17.75 16.35
N THR A 404 24.96 -16.60 15.81
CA THR A 404 25.65 -15.31 16.03
C THR A 404 25.20 -14.58 17.31
N TYR A 405 23.90 -14.59 17.60
CA TYR A 405 23.28 -13.76 18.64
C TYR A 405 22.67 -14.56 19.78
N GLY A 406 22.57 -15.89 19.68
CA GLY A 406 22.13 -16.79 20.75
C GLY A 406 20.61 -17.04 20.75
N SER A 407 19.93 -16.60 21.80
CA SER A 407 18.45 -16.69 21.90
C SER A 407 17.84 -15.29 21.88
N PRO A 408 16.66 -15.11 21.27
CA PRO A 408 15.90 -13.88 21.40
C PRO A 408 15.55 -13.57 22.85
N LEU A 409 15.29 -12.29 23.13
CA LEU A 409 14.86 -11.85 24.44
C LEU A 409 13.41 -12.25 24.68
N LYS A 410 13.10 -12.63 25.92
CA LYS A 410 11.72 -12.86 26.31
C LYS A 410 10.93 -11.54 26.34
N PRO A 411 9.70 -11.47 25.81
CA PRO A 411 8.90 -10.25 25.77
C PRO A 411 8.71 -9.55 27.12
N GLU A 412 8.66 -10.33 28.20
CA GLU A 412 8.50 -9.84 29.57
C GLU A 412 9.78 -9.22 30.16
N SER A 413 10.95 -9.47 29.54
CA SER A 413 12.24 -9.00 30.07
C SER A 413 12.37 -7.47 29.97
N HIS A 414 13.01 -6.86 30.98
CA HIS A 414 13.23 -5.42 31.00
C HIS A 414 14.04 -4.93 29.80
N LEU A 415 15.07 -5.68 29.37
CA LEU A 415 15.84 -5.31 28.18
C LEU A 415 14.98 -5.32 26.92
N TYR A 416 14.10 -6.32 26.74
CA TYR A 416 13.14 -6.34 25.63
C TYR A 416 12.25 -5.09 25.66
N LYS A 417 11.68 -4.74 26.81
CA LYS A 417 10.83 -3.54 26.97
C LYS A 417 11.60 -2.24 26.69
N SER A 418 12.85 -2.13 27.14
CA SER A 418 13.70 -0.97 26.86
C SER A 418 14.07 -0.84 25.39
N LEU A 419 14.45 -1.95 24.75
CA LEU A 419 14.71 -1.97 23.31
C LEU A 419 13.44 -1.68 22.52
N GLN A 420 12.28 -2.21 22.93
CA GLN A 420 10.98 -1.91 22.33
C GLN A 420 10.67 -0.41 22.39
N LYS A 421 10.96 0.26 23.52
CA LYS A 421 10.77 1.71 23.65
C LYS A 421 11.68 2.49 22.70
N ALA A 422 12.99 2.19 22.66
CA ALA A 422 13.90 2.82 21.70
C ALA A 422 13.53 2.53 20.23
N LEU A 423 12.99 1.35 19.96
CA LEU A 423 12.45 0.96 18.66
C LEU A 423 11.18 1.73 18.28
N ILE A 424 10.32 2.06 19.25
CA ILE A 424 9.16 2.95 19.06
C ILE A 424 9.63 4.39 18.81
N GLU A 425 10.54 4.90 19.65
CA GLU A 425 11.06 6.28 19.60
C GLU A 425 11.92 6.57 18.36
N SER A 426 12.65 5.57 17.86
CA SER A 426 13.40 5.69 16.61
C SER A 426 12.49 5.87 15.39
N GLY A 427 11.17 5.77 15.62
CA GLY A 427 10.21 5.54 14.59
C GLY A 427 10.69 4.37 13.77
N ALA A 428 11.06 3.23 14.37
CA ALA A 428 11.22 1.96 13.66
C ALA A 428 9.96 1.07 13.83
N TYR A 429 9.10 1.47 14.76
CA TYR A 429 7.88 0.80 15.17
C TYR A 429 6.81 1.85 15.48
N GLN A 430 6.09 2.32 14.46
CA GLN A 430 4.80 2.93 14.69
C GLN A 430 3.74 1.83 14.68
N ASP A 431 3.70 1.09 15.78
CA ASP A 431 2.44 0.55 16.26
C ASP A 431 1.88 1.65 17.19
N TYR A 432 1.08 2.57 16.66
CA TYR A 432 0.39 3.57 17.50
C TYR A 432 -0.59 2.87 18.42
#